data_AF-A0AAU1LVP1-F1
#
_entry.id   AF-A0AAU1LVP1-F1
#
_cell.length_a   1.000
_cell.length_b   1.000
_cell.length_c   1.000
_cell.angle_alpha   90.00
_cell.angle_beta   90.00
_cell.angle_gamma   90.00
#
_symmetry.space_group_name_H-M   'P 1'
#
loop_
_entity.id
_entity.type
_entity.pdbx_description
1 polymer ?
#
loop_
_entity_poly.entity_id
_entity_poly.type
_entity_poly.pdbx_seq_one_letter_code
_entity_poly.pdbx_strand_id
1 'polypeptide(L)'
;MAVDQLSAAPLAPYVPPHPMANPGYGKRSAPDQRPRGERDFAHLPPREAAVAAYIDRLPDGSDVSVKTLARWLPYGQCALRTALNRLQAAGHLRRGRECVTTDDVMLWVTRTFFSRTARDDAWWAAFTRGDVPQEEPQRPTRSRAFVLLAALGRTAPALTLSAAECASLEPQVSEWFARGATEAELLHALTDGLPVPVHHAASLLRRRLADKLPPPRAAPERRTVLLSLECGECRAPGSPEALAGGLCGPCRGEALNAPTGPPGAVPTGGVQERMASVRAGLVPRSDRTAWSRGRRR
;
A
#
# COMPACT_ATOMS: atom_id res chain seq x y z
N MET A 1 43.60 -46.03 10.46
CA MET A 1 42.70 -45.10 11.15
C MET A 1 42.29 -44.04 10.14
N ALA A 2 41.19 -44.26 9.44
CA ALA A 2 40.67 -43.33 8.43
C ALA A 2 39.93 -42.20 9.14
N VAL A 3 40.29 -40.95 8.84
CA VAL A 3 39.63 -39.76 9.39
C VAL A 3 38.49 -39.42 8.45
N ASP A 4 37.26 -39.66 8.91
CA ASP A 4 36.03 -39.23 8.24
C ASP A 4 35.99 -37.70 8.17
N GLN A 5 36.23 -37.16 6.97
CA GLN A 5 36.01 -35.75 6.64
C GLN A 5 34.52 -35.55 6.38
N LEU A 6 33.77 -35.21 7.43
CA LEU A 6 32.39 -34.72 7.32
C LEU A 6 32.40 -33.38 6.57
N SER A 7 32.13 -33.42 5.28
CA SER A 7 31.90 -32.24 4.44
C SER A 7 30.67 -31.49 4.94
N ALA A 8 30.85 -30.27 5.43
CA ALA A 8 29.75 -29.38 5.77
C ALA A 8 28.92 -29.06 4.52
N ALA A 9 27.60 -29.21 4.62
CA ALA A 9 26.68 -28.82 3.56
C ALA A 9 26.86 -27.32 3.25
N PRO A 10 26.97 -26.91 1.96
CA PRO A 10 27.09 -25.50 1.62
C PRO A 10 25.84 -24.75 2.10
N LEU A 11 26.06 -23.74 2.94
CA LEU A 11 25.03 -22.78 3.34
C LEU A 11 24.45 -22.17 2.06
N ALA A 12 23.12 -22.18 1.94
CA ALA A 12 22.44 -21.51 0.84
C ALA A 12 22.91 -20.04 0.79
N PRO A 13 23.28 -19.51 -0.39
CA PRO A 13 23.74 -18.13 -0.50
C PRO A 13 22.68 -17.20 0.09
N TYR A 14 23.09 -16.31 0.99
CA TYR A 14 22.21 -15.29 1.56
C TYR A 14 21.70 -14.41 0.41
N VAL A 15 20.45 -14.65 0.01
CA VAL A 15 19.73 -13.79 -0.91
C VAL A 15 19.13 -12.69 -0.03
N PRO A 16 19.56 -11.42 -0.17
CA PRO A 16 18.98 -10.35 0.63
C PRO A 16 17.46 -10.31 0.41
N PRO A 17 16.67 -9.72 1.33
CA PRO A 17 15.26 -9.51 1.06
C PRO A 17 15.09 -8.49 -0.07
N HIS A 18 14.02 -8.65 -0.85
CA HIS A 18 13.65 -7.68 -1.87
C HIS A 18 13.42 -6.29 -1.22
N PRO A 19 13.97 -5.19 -1.78
CA PRO A 19 13.94 -3.90 -1.12
C PRO A 19 12.53 -3.32 -1.07
N MET A 20 12.26 -2.55 -0.01
CA MET A 20 11.06 -1.73 0.09
C MET A 20 11.26 -0.44 -0.72
N ALA A 21 10.19 0.05 -1.32
CA ALA A 21 10.18 1.36 -1.97
C ALA A 21 10.10 2.48 -0.91
N ASN A 22 10.41 3.70 -1.33
CA ASN A 22 10.20 4.88 -0.47
C ASN A 22 8.72 4.99 -0.04
N PRO A 23 8.43 5.57 1.13
CA PRO A 23 7.06 5.73 1.62
C PRO A 23 6.13 6.32 0.55
N GLY A 24 5.02 5.62 0.29
CA GLY A 24 4.06 5.98 -0.76
C GLY A 24 4.27 5.28 -2.10
N TYR A 25 5.48 4.80 -2.39
CA TYR A 25 5.81 4.03 -3.59
C TYR A 25 5.72 2.52 -3.32
N GLY A 26 5.79 1.70 -4.38
CA GLY A 26 5.84 0.24 -4.30
C GLY A 26 4.54 -0.47 -4.65
N LYS A 27 4.57 -1.80 -4.56
CA LYS A 27 3.44 -2.70 -4.80
C LYS A 27 2.31 -2.42 -3.81
N ARG A 28 1.07 -2.37 -4.30
CA ARG A 28 -0.15 -2.45 -3.48
C ARG A 28 -1.05 -3.53 -4.03
N SER A 29 -1.54 -4.39 -3.18
CA SER A 29 -2.45 -5.46 -3.60
C SER A 29 -3.86 -4.88 -3.76
N ALA A 30 -4.52 -5.19 -4.88
CA ALA A 30 -5.90 -4.82 -5.12
C ALA A 30 -6.85 -5.66 -4.25
N PRO A 31 -8.03 -5.15 -3.85
CA PRO A 31 -9.00 -5.91 -3.05
C PRO A 31 -9.69 -7.05 -3.82
N ASP A 32 -10.42 -7.89 -3.08
CA ASP A 32 -11.31 -8.98 -3.50
C ASP A 32 -10.65 -10.07 -4.36
N GLN A 33 -9.43 -10.46 -3.98
CA GLN A 33 -8.67 -11.46 -4.73
C GLN A 33 -9.09 -12.88 -4.33
N ARG A 34 -9.22 -13.76 -5.32
CA ARG A 34 -9.42 -15.19 -5.05
C ARG A 34 -8.22 -15.76 -4.26
N PRO A 35 -8.44 -16.80 -3.42
CA PRO A 35 -7.35 -17.54 -2.80
C PRO A 35 -6.31 -17.98 -3.83
N ARG A 36 -5.04 -18.10 -3.41
CA ARG A 36 -3.95 -18.54 -4.29
C ARG A 36 -4.28 -19.89 -4.89
N GLY A 37 -4.20 -19.99 -6.21
CA GLY A 37 -4.42 -21.21 -6.97
C GLY A 37 -3.32 -21.42 -8.01
N GLU A 38 -3.09 -22.68 -8.39
CA GLU A 38 -2.06 -23.02 -9.38
C GLU A 38 -2.32 -22.41 -10.77
N ARG A 39 -3.57 -22.02 -11.06
CA ARG A 39 -4.01 -21.52 -12.37
C ARG A 39 -4.10 -20.00 -12.47
N ASP A 40 -3.71 -19.25 -11.43
CA ASP A 40 -3.93 -17.79 -11.35
C ASP A 40 -3.38 -17.02 -12.57
N PHE A 41 -2.24 -17.47 -13.11
CA PHE A 41 -1.54 -16.83 -14.23
C PHE A 41 -1.43 -17.73 -15.46
N ALA A 42 -2.21 -18.81 -15.55
CA ALA A 42 -2.07 -19.82 -16.61
C ALA A 42 -2.38 -19.30 -18.03
N HIS A 43 -3.08 -18.17 -18.13
CA HIS A 43 -3.42 -17.50 -19.40
C HIS A 43 -2.31 -16.54 -19.89
N LEU A 44 -1.27 -16.31 -19.08
CA LEU A 44 -0.13 -15.47 -19.45
C LEU A 44 0.98 -16.35 -20.05
N PRO A 45 1.84 -15.79 -20.93
CA PRO A 45 3.02 -16.53 -21.37
C PRO A 45 3.97 -16.83 -20.19
N PRO A 46 4.80 -17.88 -20.27
CA PRO A 46 5.52 -18.41 -19.10
C PRO A 46 6.37 -17.39 -18.34
N ARG A 47 7.04 -16.48 -19.07
CA ARG A 47 7.83 -15.40 -18.46
C ARG A 47 6.96 -14.44 -17.66
N GLU A 48 5.87 -13.97 -18.25
CA GLU A 48 4.94 -13.05 -17.61
C GLU A 48 4.26 -13.70 -16.40
N ALA A 49 3.86 -14.97 -16.50
CA ALA A 49 3.32 -15.73 -15.38
C ALA A 49 4.33 -15.85 -14.22
N ALA A 50 5.61 -16.13 -14.53
CA ALA A 50 6.67 -16.18 -13.52
C ALA A 50 6.89 -14.82 -12.84
N VAL A 51 6.89 -13.73 -13.61
CA VAL A 51 7.00 -12.36 -13.08
C VAL A 51 5.79 -12.02 -12.21
N ALA A 52 4.57 -12.37 -12.63
CA ALA A 52 3.35 -12.13 -11.87
C ALA A 52 3.34 -12.91 -10.54
N ALA A 53 3.71 -14.19 -10.57
CA ALA A 53 3.83 -15.02 -9.38
C ALA A 53 4.92 -14.54 -8.41
N TYR A 54 6.00 -13.95 -8.93
CA TYR A 54 7.00 -13.28 -8.11
C TYR A 54 6.41 -12.04 -7.43
N ILE A 55 5.76 -11.15 -8.18
CA ILE A 55 5.15 -9.93 -7.65
C ILE A 55 4.03 -10.26 -6.65
N ASP A 56 3.19 -11.27 -6.88
CA ASP A 56 2.11 -11.69 -5.97
C ASP A 56 2.63 -12.03 -4.56
N ARG A 57 3.83 -12.60 -4.47
CA ARG A 57 4.45 -13.00 -3.19
C ARG A 57 5.14 -11.86 -2.45
N LEU A 58 5.45 -10.76 -3.14
CA LEU A 58 6.06 -9.60 -2.49
C LEU A 58 5.08 -8.94 -1.51
N PRO A 59 5.53 -8.49 -0.33
CA PRO A 59 4.70 -7.69 0.55
C PRO A 59 4.35 -6.34 -0.08
N ASP A 60 3.24 -5.76 0.34
CA ASP A 60 2.89 -4.39 -0.06
C ASP A 60 3.97 -3.41 0.41
N GLY A 61 4.29 -2.43 -0.43
CA GLY A 61 5.43 -1.51 -0.26
C GLY A 61 6.72 -1.98 -0.93
N SER A 62 6.79 -3.19 -1.48
CA SER A 62 7.98 -3.66 -2.23
C SER A 62 8.24 -2.86 -3.50
N ASP A 63 9.51 -2.58 -3.84
CA ASP A 63 9.87 -1.83 -5.05
C ASP A 63 9.78 -2.67 -6.33
N VAL A 64 8.65 -2.58 -7.03
CA VAL A 64 8.41 -3.28 -8.30
C VAL A 64 8.87 -2.49 -9.54
N SER A 65 9.84 -1.58 -9.40
CA SER A 65 10.43 -0.90 -10.54
C SER A 65 11.19 -1.86 -11.45
N VAL A 66 11.23 -1.56 -12.76
CA VAL A 66 11.92 -2.40 -13.77
C VAL A 66 13.38 -2.64 -13.38
N LYS A 67 14.07 -1.61 -12.88
CA LYS A 67 15.47 -1.70 -12.47
C LYS A 67 15.65 -2.62 -11.26
N THR A 68 14.76 -2.52 -10.28
CA THR A 68 14.81 -3.37 -9.09
C THR A 68 14.48 -4.80 -9.47
N LEU A 69 13.40 -5.06 -10.20
CA LEU A 69 13.05 -6.41 -10.66
C LEU A 69 14.18 -7.07 -11.47
N ALA A 70 14.91 -6.30 -12.31
CA ALA A 70 16.03 -6.82 -13.09
C ALA A 70 17.22 -7.29 -12.23
N ARG A 71 17.31 -6.85 -10.98
CA ARG A 71 18.32 -7.31 -10.01
C ARG A 71 17.93 -8.65 -9.37
N TRP A 72 16.64 -8.95 -9.27
CA TRP A 72 16.10 -10.11 -8.54
C TRP A 72 15.61 -11.24 -9.44
N LEU A 73 15.32 -10.95 -10.70
CA LEU A 73 14.81 -11.91 -11.67
C LEU A 73 15.84 -12.18 -12.76
N PRO A 74 15.83 -13.38 -13.38
CA PRO A 74 16.75 -13.74 -14.45
C PRO A 74 16.37 -13.10 -15.80
N TYR A 75 15.87 -11.86 -15.79
CA TYR A 75 15.35 -11.15 -16.95
C TYR A 75 15.94 -9.74 -17.04
N GLY A 76 16.32 -9.33 -18.25
CA GLY A 76 16.79 -7.96 -18.50
C GLY A 76 15.69 -6.90 -18.39
N GLN A 77 16.08 -5.63 -18.27
CA GLN A 77 15.15 -4.50 -18.09
C GLN A 77 14.11 -4.37 -19.22
N CYS A 78 14.50 -4.60 -20.48
CA CYS A 78 13.56 -4.58 -21.60
C CYS A 78 12.51 -5.70 -21.50
N ALA A 79 12.94 -6.92 -21.19
CA ALA A 79 12.02 -8.05 -21.02
C ALA A 79 11.05 -7.83 -19.86
N LEU A 80 11.51 -7.24 -18.75
CA LEU A 80 10.66 -6.91 -17.60
C LEU A 80 9.68 -5.78 -17.92
N ARG A 81 10.09 -4.75 -18.67
CA ARG A 81 9.17 -3.72 -19.16
C ARG A 81 8.07 -4.33 -20.02
N THR A 82 8.43 -5.19 -20.99
CA THR A 82 7.46 -5.93 -21.80
C THR A 82 6.54 -6.79 -20.94
N ALA A 83 7.10 -7.50 -19.95
CA ALA A 83 6.31 -8.35 -19.07
C ALA A 83 5.30 -7.53 -18.26
N LEU A 84 5.73 -6.43 -17.65
CA LEU A 84 4.85 -5.54 -16.87
C LEU A 84 3.75 -4.91 -17.76
N ASN A 85 4.06 -4.54 -19.00
CA ASN A 85 3.07 -4.05 -19.96
C ASN A 85 2.04 -5.14 -20.32
N ARG A 86 2.47 -6.39 -20.47
CA ARG A 86 1.55 -7.53 -20.70
C ARG A 86 0.69 -7.85 -19.48
N LEU A 87 1.24 -7.76 -18.26
CA LEU A 87 0.46 -7.88 -17.03
C LEU A 87 -0.58 -6.77 -16.91
N GLN A 88 -0.22 -5.56 -17.35
CA GLN A 88 -1.13 -4.42 -17.40
C GLN A 88 -2.26 -4.64 -18.42
N ALA A 89 -1.94 -5.12 -19.62
CA ALA A 89 -2.94 -5.45 -20.64
C ALA A 89 -3.87 -6.60 -20.21
N ALA A 90 -3.34 -7.59 -19.50
CA ALA A 90 -4.12 -8.70 -18.94
C ALA A 90 -4.90 -8.34 -17.67
N GLY A 91 -4.85 -7.08 -17.22
CA GLY A 91 -5.65 -6.61 -16.09
C GLY A 91 -5.11 -6.96 -14.70
N HIS A 92 -3.87 -7.46 -14.60
CA HIS A 92 -3.22 -7.79 -13.33
C HIS A 92 -2.48 -6.61 -12.70
N LEU A 93 -2.20 -5.56 -13.46
CA LEU A 93 -1.40 -4.44 -13.00
C LEU A 93 -1.99 -3.11 -13.49
N ARG A 94 -1.99 -2.11 -12.60
CA ARG A 94 -2.26 -0.71 -12.95
C ARG A 94 -1.25 0.20 -12.27
N ARG A 95 -0.87 1.27 -12.96
CA ARG A 95 -0.01 2.33 -12.43
C ARG A 95 -0.80 3.64 -12.43
N GLY A 96 -0.79 4.32 -11.30
CA GLY A 96 -1.43 5.63 -11.16
C GLY A 96 -0.54 6.57 -10.36
N ARG A 97 -0.65 7.87 -10.63
CA ARG A 97 -0.09 8.90 -9.76
C ARG A 97 -1.16 9.38 -8.80
N GLU A 98 -0.89 9.17 -7.53
CA GLU A 98 -1.70 9.72 -6.45
C GLU A 98 -1.07 11.02 -5.99
N CYS A 99 -1.86 12.09 -5.99
CA CYS A 99 -1.46 13.29 -5.28
C CYS A 99 -1.68 13.01 -3.78
N VAL A 100 -0.60 12.85 -3.02
CA VAL A 100 -0.68 12.76 -1.56
C VAL A 100 -0.54 14.18 -1.03
N THR A 101 -1.64 14.71 -0.48
CA THR A 101 -1.63 16.00 0.22
C THR A 101 -1.57 15.71 1.72
N THR A 102 -0.42 15.96 2.31
CA THR A 102 -0.29 16.14 3.77
C THR A 102 -0.40 17.64 4.07
N ASP A 103 -0.81 18.02 5.28
CA ASP A 103 -0.96 19.44 5.71
C ASP A 103 0.21 20.34 5.30
N ASP A 104 1.42 19.75 5.19
CA ASP A 104 2.63 20.45 4.80
C ASP A 104 3.14 20.17 3.39
N VAL A 105 2.73 19.13 2.65
CA VAL A 105 3.34 18.81 1.33
C VAL A 105 2.33 18.18 0.37
N MET A 106 2.33 18.68 -0.87
CA MET A 106 1.65 18.05 -2.01
C MET A 106 2.69 17.26 -2.83
N LEU A 107 2.63 15.92 -2.77
CA LEU A 107 3.56 15.03 -3.48
C LEU A 107 2.79 14.20 -4.52
N TRP A 108 3.26 14.22 -5.77
CA TRP A 108 2.81 13.26 -6.78
C TRP A 108 3.59 11.96 -6.62
N VAL A 109 2.90 10.90 -6.21
CA VAL A 109 3.50 9.59 -5.93
C VAL A 109 3.02 8.57 -6.96
N THR A 110 3.95 7.93 -7.67
CA THR A 110 3.60 6.85 -8.60
C THR A 110 3.38 5.56 -7.82
N ARG A 111 2.15 5.03 -7.86
CA ARG A 111 1.73 3.79 -7.21
C ARG A 111 1.51 2.70 -8.23
N THR A 112 1.95 1.48 -7.90
CA THR A 112 1.72 0.29 -8.72
C THR A 112 0.77 -0.64 -7.98
N PHE A 113 -0.44 -0.78 -8.51
CA PHE A 113 -1.45 -1.71 -8.01
C PHE A 113 -1.33 -3.03 -8.74
N PHE A 114 -1.38 -4.13 -7.99
CA PHE A 114 -1.28 -5.48 -8.50
C PHE A 114 -2.47 -6.32 -8.01
N SER A 115 -3.09 -7.08 -8.90
CA SER A 115 -4.17 -8.01 -8.61
C SER A 115 -3.82 -9.39 -9.13
N ARG A 116 -3.90 -10.41 -8.28
CA ARG A 116 -3.82 -11.82 -8.72
C ARG A 116 -4.97 -12.18 -9.64
N THR A 117 -6.17 -11.69 -9.37
CA THR A 117 -7.33 -11.87 -10.25
C THR A 117 -7.32 -10.80 -11.32
N ALA A 118 -7.32 -11.19 -12.60
CA ALA A 118 -7.42 -10.25 -13.71
C ALA A 118 -8.69 -9.38 -13.57
N ARG A 119 -8.53 -8.07 -13.71
CA ARG A 119 -9.62 -7.08 -13.64
C ARG A 119 -9.74 -6.35 -14.96
N ASP A 120 -10.97 -6.13 -15.41
CA ASP A 120 -11.24 -5.34 -16.61
C ASP A 120 -11.06 -3.84 -16.36
N ASP A 121 -11.12 -3.05 -17.44
CA ASP A 121 -10.95 -1.60 -17.37
C ASP A 121 -12.05 -0.92 -16.56
N ALA A 122 -13.28 -1.44 -16.61
CA ALA A 122 -14.41 -0.90 -15.86
C ALA A 122 -14.20 -1.04 -14.35
N TRP A 123 -13.71 -2.19 -13.90
CA TRP A 123 -13.35 -2.44 -12.51
C TRP A 123 -12.20 -1.53 -12.06
N TRP A 124 -11.14 -1.40 -12.87
CA TRP A 124 -10.02 -0.49 -12.55
C TRP A 124 -10.46 0.98 -12.50
N ALA A 125 -11.40 1.38 -13.35
CA ALA A 125 -11.99 2.72 -13.31
C ALA A 125 -12.78 2.96 -12.02
N ALA A 126 -13.60 1.98 -11.59
CA ALA A 126 -14.31 2.04 -10.31
C ALA A 126 -13.33 2.08 -9.11
N PHE A 127 -12.26 1.29 -9.16
CA PHE A 127 -11.17 1.31 -8.14
C PHE A 127 -10.50 2.65 -8.04
N THR A 128 -10.26 3.30 -9.17
CA THR A 128 -9.62 4.62 -9.21
C THR A 128 -10.51 5.70 -8.60
N ARG A 129 -11.85 5.58 -8.72
CA ARG A 129 -12.82 6.50 -8.12
C ARG A 129 -13.12 6.22 -6.65
N GLY A 130 -12.73 5.06 -6.12
CA GLY A 130 -13.08 4.61 -4.77
C GLY A 130 -14.44 3.91 -4.67
N ASP A 131 -15.03 3.52 -5.80
CA ASP A 131 -16.39 2.96 -5.89
C ASP A 131 -16.43 1.42 -5.71
N VAL A 132 -15.29 0.74 -5.67
CA VAL A 132 -15.23 -0.68 -5.32
C VAL A 132 -15.06 -0.85 -3.82
N PRO A 133 -15.71 -1.89 -3.23
CA PRO A 133 -15.48 -2.25 -1.84
C PRO A 133 -13.97 -2.40 -1.60
N GLN A 134 -13.42 -1.51 -0.79
CA GLN A 134 -12.05 -1.65 -0.36
C GLN A 134 -12.05 -2.80 0.65
N GLU A 135 -11.48 -3.96 0.28
CA GLU A 135 -11.22 -5.02 1.27
C GLU A 135 -10.43 -4.36 2.40
N GLU A 136 -10.99 -4.40 3.61
CA GLU A 136 -10.22 -4.16 4.82
C GLU A 136 -8.97 -5.04 4.71
N PRO A 137 -7.75 -4.48 4.91
CA PRO A 137 -6.50 -5.19 4.69
C PRO A 137 -6.62 -6.59 5.27
N GLN A 138 -6.42 -7.61 4.42
CA GLN A 138 -6.66 -9.03 4.72
C GLN A 138 -6.35 -9.28 6.19
N ARG A 139 -7.41 -9.50 6.97
CA ARG A 139 -7.25 -9.81 8.39
C ARG A 139 -6.22 -10.92 8.44
N PRO A 140 -5.13 -10.78 9.20
CA PRO A 140 -4.36 -11.96 9.55
C PRO A 140 -5.39 -12.99 10.05
N THR A 141 -5.14 -14.29 9.82
CA THR A 141 -6.09 -15.36 10.22
C THR A 141 -6.58 -15.22 11.66
N ARG A 142 -5.87 -14.39 12.46
CA ARG A 142 -6.28 -13.79 13.73
C ARG A 142 -6.10 -12.26 13.65
N SER A 143 -7.00 -11.47 14.26
CA SER A 143 -6.92 -10.00 14.18
C SER A 143 -5.61 -9.43 14.76
N ARG A 144 -5.32 -8.15 14.42
CA ARG A 144 -4.22 -7.39 15.03
C ARG A 144 -4.27 -7.43 16.56
N ALA A 145 -5.47 -7.34 17.14
CA ALA A 145 -5.70 -7.42 18.58
C ALA A 145 -5.25 -8.76 19.16
N PHE A 146 -5.62 -9.87 18.50
CA PHE A 146 -5.19 -11.21 18.91
C PHE A 146 -3.67 -11.37 18.85
N VAL A 147 -3.03 -10.92 17.76
CA VAL A 147 -1.58 -11.04 17.57
C VAL A 147 -0.82 -10.30 18.66
N LEU A 148 -1.28 -9.10 19.03
CA LEU A 148 -0.66 -8.31 20.11
C LEU A 148 -0.80 -9.02 21.47
N LEU A 149 -1.99 -9.55 21.79
CA LEU A 149 -2.22 -10.29 23.03
C LEU A 149 -1.35 -11.56 23.11
N ALA A 150 -1.25 -12.32 22.02
CA ALA A 150 -0.41 -13.51 21.94
C ALA A 150 1.10 -13.18 22.02
N ALA A 151 1.49 -11.95 21.65
CA ALA A 151 2.86 -11.47 21.74
C ALA A 151 3.26 -11.01 23.15
N LEU A 152 2.28 -10.69 24.01
CA LEU A 152 2.49 -10.04 25.31
C LEU A 152 3.38 -10.85 26.26
N GLY A 153 3.25 -12.18 26.25
CA GLY A 153 4.06 -13.08 27.08
C GLY A 153 5.56 -13.03 26.77
N ARG A 154 5.97 -12.57 25.58
CA ARG A 154 7.39 -12.39 25.23
C ARG A 154 8.01 -11.16 25.91
N THR A 155 7.21 -10.12 26.12
CA THR A 155 7.65 -8.86 26.74
C THR A 155 7.40 -8.85 28.25
N ALA A 156 6.35 -9.53 28.72
CA ALA A 156 5.97 -9.63 30.12
C ALA A 156 5.53 -11.07 30.43
N PRO A 157 6.44 -11.97 30.84
CA PRO A 157 6.14 -13.39 31.05
C PRO A 157 4.98 -13.67 32.02
N ALA A 158 4.81 -12.81 33.03
CA ALA A 158 3.70 -12.87 33.99
C ALA A 158 2.31 -12.63 33.37
N LEU A 159 2.25 -12.18 32.10
CA LEU A 159 1.03 -11.91 31.34
C LEU A 159 0.87 -12.87 30.16
N THR A 160 1.42 -14.07 30.25
CA THR A 160 1.22 -15.11 29.23
C THR A 160 -0.25 -15.55 29.22
N LEU A 161 -0.84 -15.63 28.03
CA LEU A 161 -2.25 -15.97 27.82
C LEU A 161 -2.38 -17.20 26.93
N SER A 162 -3.39 -18.02 27.20
CA SER A 162 -3.86 -19.06 26.30
C SER A 162 -4.55 -18.48 25.06
N ALA A 163 -4.75 -19.30 24.03
CA ALA A 163 -5.47 -18.89 22.82
C ALA A 163 -6.93 -18.49 23.11
N ALA A 164 -7.60 -19.18 24.03
CA ALA A 164 -8.97 -18.88 24.44
C ALA A 164 -9.06 -17.53 25.17
N GLU A 165 -8.09 -17.23 26.03
CA GLU A 165 -8.02 -15.94 26.73
C GLU A 165 -7.74 -14.80 25.75
N CYS A 166 -6.82 -14.99 24.79
CA CYS A 166 -6.56 -14.03 23.71
C CYS A 166 -7.85 -13.73 22.93
N ALA A 167 -8.59 -14.76 22.51
CA ALA A 167 -9.85 -14.59 21.79
C ALA A 167 -10.91 -13.86 22.64
N SER A 168 -10.95 -14.11 23.95
CA SER A 168 -11.91 -13.44 24.85
C SER A 168 -11.63 -11.94 25.07
N LEU A 169 -10.37 -11.51 24.97
CA LEU A 169 -9.93 -10.12 25.19
C LEU A 169 -9.86 -9.32 23.89
N GLU A 170 -9.84 -9.99 22.76
CA GLU A 170 -9.74 -9.42 21.41
C GLU A 170 -10.74 -8.29 21.13
N PRO A 171 -12.03 -8.37 21.51
CA PRO A 171 -12.98 -7.28 21.26
C PRO A 171 -12.61 -5.99 21.99
N GLN A 172 -12.14 -6.10 23.24
CA GLN A 172 -11.77 -4.92 24.04
C GLN A 172 -10.53 -4.24 23.47
N VAL A 173 -9.54 -5.00 23.01
CA VAL A 173 -8.36 -4.44 22.35
C VAL A 173 -8.71 -3.81 21.00
N SER A 174 -9.64 -4.41 20.26
CA SER A 174 -10.12 -3.85 18.99
C SER A 174 -10.79 -2.49 19.19
N GLU A 175 -11.53 -2.37 20.29
CA GLU A 175 -12.20 -1.14 20.70
C GLU A 175 -11.20 -0.02 21.11
N TRP A 176 -10.06 -0.38 21.69
CA TRP A 176 -8.95 0.57 21.90
C TRP A 176 -8.42 1.12 20.57
N PHE A 177 -8.19 0.25 19.59
CA PHE A 177 -7.74 0.67 18.26
C PHE A 177 -8.79 1.50 17.52
N ALA A 178 -10.07 1.17 17.65
CA ALA A 178 -11.17 1.93 17.06
C ALA A 178 -11.21 3.38 17.58
N ARG A 179 -10.81 3.60 18.85
CA ARG A 179 -10.65 4.95 19.43
C ARG A 179 -9.34 5.64 19.10
N GLY A 180 -8.52 5.05 18.23
CA GLY A 180 -7.25 5.62 17.78
C GLY A 180 -6.09 5.44 18.77
N ALA A 181 -6.16 4.46 19.66
CA ALA A 181 -5.02 4.09 20.49
C ALA A 181 -3.90 3.45 19.65
N THR A 182 -2.66 3.75 19.96
CA THR A 182 -1.47 3.12 19.39
C THR A 182 -1.11 1.83 20.14
N GLU A 183 -0.32 0.96 19.51
CA GLU A 183 0.18 -0.26 20.18
C GLU A 183 1.03 0.07 21.41
N ALA A 184 1.82 1.15 21.35
CA ALA A 184 2.63 1.59 22.47
C ALA A 184 1.78 2.05 23.67
N GLU A 185 0.73 2.85 23.42
CA GLU A 185 -0.21 3.28 24.46
C GLU A 185 -0.92 2.07 25.10
N LEU A 186 -1.37 1.12 24.29
CA LEU A 186 -2.02 -0.09 24.76
C LEU A 186 -1.06 -0.96 25.59
N LEU A 187 0.15 -1.22 25.10
CA LEU A 187 1.14 -2.02 25.82
C LEU A 187 1.48 -1.38 27.15
N HIS A 188 1.74 -0.08 27.17
CA HIS A 188 2.00 0.65 28.41
C HIS A 188 0.83 0.53 29.40
N ALA A 189 -0.42 0.70 28.96
CA ALA A 189 -1.59 0.55 29.82
C ALA A 189 -1.69 -0.85 30.47
N LEU A 190 -1.33 -1.89 29.71
CA LEU A 190 -1.37 -3.28 30.13
C LEU A 190 -0.21 -3.70 31.04
N THR A 191 1.01 -3.19 30.80
CA THR A 191 2.23 -3.63 31.51
C THR A 191 2.68 -2.69 32.62
N ASP A 192 2.18 -1.45 32.68
CA ASP A 192 2.58 -0.49 33.70
C ASP A 192 1.97 -0.82 35.08
N GLY A 193 2.81 -0.80 36.12
CA GLY A 193 2.41 -1.04 37.51
C GLY A 193 1.78 -2.43 37.74
N LEU A 194 2.42 -3.50 37.27
CA LEU A 194 1.93 -4.87 37.48
C LEU A 194 2.09 -5.30 38.95
N PRO A 195 1.08 -5.97 39.54
CA PRO A 195 1.22 -6.58 40.85
C PRO A 195 2.17 -7.77 40.78
N VAL A 196 2.92 -8.00 41.85
CA VAL A 196 3.81 -9.17 41.97
C VAL A 196 3.38 -9.98 43.21
N PRO A 197 2.96 -11.25 43.05
CA PRO A 197 2.80 -12.02 41.81
C PRO A 197 1.48 -11.72 41.05
N VAL A 198 1.46 -12.00 39.74
CA VAL A 198 0.22 -12.00 38.93
C VAL A 198 -0.38 -13.41 38.93
N HIS A 199 -1.51 -13.59 39.61
CA HIS A 199 -2.20 -14.89 39.66
C HIS A 199 -3.18 -15.11 38.49
N HIS A 200 -3.82 -14.04 38.00
CA HIS A 200 -4.86 -14.12 36.97
C HIS A 200 -4.64 -13.06 35.88
N ALA A 201 -3.74 -13.36 34.93
CA ALA A 201 -3.36 -12.45 33.86
C ALA A 201 -4.57 -11.98 33.02
N ALA A 202 -5.40 -12.91 32.52
CA ALA A 202 -6.55 -12.55 31.68
C ALA A 202 -7.55 -11.63 32.39
N SER A 203 -7.85 -11.89 33.67
CA SER A 203 -8.75 -11.05 34.47
C SER A 203 -8.17 -9.66 34.73
N LEU A 204 -6.86 -9.58 35.02
CA LEU A 204 -6.16 -8.32 35.19
C LEU A 204 -6.20 -7.47 33.92
N LEU A 205 -5.92 -8.08 32.76
CA LEU A 205 -5.95 -7.40 31.48
C LEU A 205 -7.36 -6.96 31.09
N ARG A 206 -8.37 -7.81 31.30
CA ARG A 206 -9.79 -7.44 31.08
C ARG A 206 -10.17 -6.17 31.83
N ARG A 207 -9.77 -6.09 33.10
CA ARG A 207 -10.04 -4.94 33.96
C ARG A 207 -9.30 -3.70 33.48
N ARG A 208 -8.01 -3.81 33.15
CA ARG A 208 -7.21 -2.69 32.63
C ARG A 208 -7.72 -2.16 31.29
N LEU A 209 -8.13 -3.05 30.39
CA LEU A 209 -8.71 -2.67 29.10
C LEU A 209 -10.04 -1.92 29.24
N ALA A 210 -10.83 -2.22 30.29
CA ALA A 210 -12.04 -1.48 30.60
C ALA A 210 -11.74 -0.14 31.31
N ASP A 211 -10.95 -0.19 32.38
CA ASP A 211 -10.72 0.96 33.26
C ASP A 211 -9.84 2.04 32.60
N LYS A 212 -8.91 1.65 31.72
CA LYS A 212 -7.98 2.58 31.04
C LYS A 212 -8.39 2.93 29.61
N LEU A 213 -9.60 2.54 29.19
CA LEU A 213 -10.09 2.76 27.83
C LEU A 213 -10.04 4.26 27.47
N PRO A 214 -9.28 4.68 26.44
CA PRO A 214 -9.17 6.09 26.09
C PRO A 214 -10.51 6.64 25.60
N PRO A 215 -10.78 7.95 25.74
CA PRO A 215 -11.96 8.57 25.14
C PRO A 215 -11.88 8.50 23.60
N PRO A 216 -13.02 8.51 22.89
CA PRO A 216 -13.04 8.47 21.43
C PRO A 216 -12.32 9.71 20.87
N ARG A 217 -11.25 9.49 20.12
CA ARG A 217 -10.56 10.54 19.37
C ARG A 217 -11.23 10.66 17.99
N ALA A 218 -11.51 11.89 17.55
CA ALA A 218 -11.97 12.11 16.18
C ALA A 218 -10.89 11.58 15.23
N ALA A 219 -11.19 10.49 14.52
CA ALA A 219 -10.31 10.02 13.47
C ALA A 219 -10.20 11.12 12.41
N PRO A 220 -8.99 11.47 11.93
CA PRO A 220 -8.89 12.37 10.79
C PRO A 220 -9.64 11.73 9.62
N GLU A 221 -10.66 12.42 9.11
CA GLU A 221 -11.36 12.00 7.89
C GLU A 221 -10.31 11.87 6.80
N ARG A 222 -10.04 10.63 6.36
CA ARG A 222 -9.24 10.41 5.16
C ARG A 222 -10.06 10.89 3.98
N ARG A 223 -9.85 12.14 3.58
CA ARG A 223 -10.37 12.65 2.30
C ARG A 223 -9.70 11.85 1.19
N THR A 224 -10.51 11.12 0.42
CA THR A 224 -10.07 10.47 -0.80
C THR A 224 -9.53 11.54 -1.76
N VAL A 225 -8.27 11.39 -2.16
CA VAL A 225 -7.59 12.34 -3.05
C VAL A 225 -7.67 11.84 -4.49
N LEU A 226 -7.85 12.78 -5.43
CA LEU A 226 -7.83 12.57 -6.88
C LEU A 226 -6.68 11.65 -7.32
N LEU A 227 -7.02 10.45 -7.80
CA LEU A 227 -6.10 9.51 -8.41
C LEU A 227 -6.11 9.70 -9.94
N SER A 228 -4.96 9.97 -10.55
CA SER A 228 -4.81 10.11 -12.01
C SER A 228 -4.02 8.92 -12.56
N LEU A 229 -4.56 8.23 -13.58
CA LEU A 229 -3.92 7.07 -14.20
C LEU A 229 -2.87 7.49 -15.25
N GLU A 230 -1.92 6.61 -15.58
CA GLU A 230 -0.87 6.87 -16.59
C GLU A 230 -0.77 5.78 -17.67
N CYS A 231 -0.38 6.18 -18.87
CA CYS A 231 0.00 5.26 -19.94
C CYS A 231 1.23 4.42 -19.57
N GLY A 232 1.16 3.11 -19.78
CA GLY A 232 2.27 2.17 -19.51
C GLY A 232 3.53 2.43 -20.34
N GLU A 233 3.40 3.10 -21.49
CA GLU A 233 4.52 3.37 -22.41
C GLU A 233 5.06 4.80 -22.25
N CYS A 234 4.26 5.83 -22.59
CA CYS A 234 4.71 7.22 -22.58
C CYS A 234 4.50 7.95 -21.24
N ARG A 235 3.83 7.32 -20.28
CA ARG A 235 3.44 7.91 -18.98
C ARG A 235 2.61 9.19 -19.05
N ALA A 236 1.92 9.41 -20.17
CA ALA A 236 0.93 10.48 -20.25
C ALA A 236 -0.21 10.20 -19.25
N PRO A 237 -0.60 11.19 -18.43
CA PRO A 237 -1.75 11.04 -17.54
C PRO A 237 -3.04 11.00 -18.37
N GLY A 238 -4.03 10.24 -17.91
CA GLY A 238 -5.32 10.13 -18.58
C GLY A 238 -6.42 9.64 -17.65
N SER A 239 -7.67 9.85 -18.05
CA SER A 239 -8.81 9.22 -17.39
C SER A 239 -8.77 7.69 -17.64
N PRO A 240 -9.45 6.88 -16.81
CA PRO A 240 -9.56 5.45 -17.04
C PRO A 240 -10.06 5.10 -18.44
N GLU A 241 -11.00 5.88 -18.98
CA GLU A 241 -11.60 5.67 -20.30
C GLU A 241 -10.58 5.97 -21.42
N ALA A 242 -9.72 6.97 -21.26
CA ALA A 242 -8.67 7.30 -22.23
C ALA A 242 -7.54 6.25 -22.26
N LEU A 243 -7.35 5.52 -21.16
CA LEU A 243 -6.28 4.54 -20.94
C LEU A 243 -6.76 3.08 -21.01
N ALA A 244 -7.59 2.75 -22.01
CA ALA A 244 -7.99 1.37 -22.28
C ALA A 244 -6.78 0.43 -22.40
N GLY A 245 -6.82 -0.71 -21.69
CA GLY A 245 -5.70 -1.64 -21.58
C GLY A 245 -4.44 -1.05 -20.89
N GLY A 246 -4.55 0.13 -20.28
CA GLY A 246 -3.46 0.85 -19.64
C GLY A 246 -2.52 1.58 -20.62
N LEU A 247 -2.89 1.74 -21.88
CA LEU A 247 -2.15 2.55 -22.86
C LEU A 247 -3.03 3.71 -23.32
N CYS A 248 -2.45 4.85 -23.64
CA CYS A 248 -3.22 5.94 -24.27
C CYS A 248 -3.48 5.65 -25.74
N GLY A 249 -4.52 6.25 -26.32
CA GLY A 249 -4.87 6.11 -27.75
C GLY A 249 -3.67 6.23 -28.70
N PRO A 250 -2.80 7.26 -28.57
CA PRO A 250 -1.59 7.37 -29.38
C PRO A 250 -0.64 6.17 -29.28
N CYS A 251 -0.42 5.64 -28.07
CA CYS A 251 0.41 4.45 -27.86
C CYS A 251 -0.28 3.15 -28.30
N ARG A 252 -1.61 3.14 -28.46
CA ARG A 252 -2.37 2.05 -29.10
C ARG A 252 -2.37 2.15 -30.63
N GLY A 253 -1.84 3.24 -31.20
CA GLY A 253 -1.87 3.49 -32.64
C GLY A 253 -3.18 4.12 -33.13
N GLU A 254 -4.03 4.63 -32.22
CA GLU A 254 -5.20 5.41 -32.60
C GLU A 254 -4.77 6.79 -33.05
N ALA A 255 -5.31 7.26 -34.18
CA ALA A 255 -5.16 8.64 -34.60
C ALA A 255 -5.73 9.55 -33.52
N LEU A 256 -5.01 10.63 -33.18
CA LEU A 256 -5.50 11.66 -32.27
C LEU A 256 -6.86 12.14 -32.79
N ASN A 257 -7.95 11.80 -32.09
CA ASN A 257 -9.21 12.48 -32.31
C ASN A 257 -8.97 13.96 -32.05
N ALA A 258 -9.33 14.80 -33.01
CA ALA A 258 -9.30 16.25 -32.83
C ALA A 258 -10.04 16.58 -31.52
N PRO A 259 -9.49 17.50 -30.69
CA PRO A 259 -10.09 17.81 -29.40
C PRO A 259 -11.58 18.14 -29.59
N THR A 260 -12.45 17.35 -28.95
CA THR A 260 -13.89 17.57 -28.96
C THR A 260 -14.19 18.76 -28.06
N GLY A 261 -14.05 19.95 -28.60
CA GLY A 261 -14.37 21.22 -27.94
C GLY A 261 -14.57 22.30 -28.98
N PRO A 262 -15.31 23.39 -28.67
CA PRO A 262 -15.44 24.51 -29.59
C PRO A 262 -14.04 25.01 -30.00
N PRO A 263 -13.83 25.41 -31.27
CA PRO A 263 -12.55 25.95 -31.71
C PRO A 263 -12.05 27.03 -30.74
N GLY A 264 -10.86 26.84 -30.16
CA GLY A 264 -10.29 27.75 -29.16
C GLY A 264 -10.48 27.37 -27.68
N ALA A 265 -11.11 26.23 -27.36
CA ALA A 265 -11.28 25.77 -25.98
C ALA A 265 -9.95 25.46 -25.25
N VAL A 266 -8.92 25.07 -25.99
CA VAL A 266 -7.56 24.87 -25.48
C VAL A 266 -6.66 25.94 -26.06
N PRO A 267 -6.17 26.91 -25.26
CA PRO A 267 -5.24 27.92 -25.75
C PRO A 267 -3.98 27.25 -26.32
N THR A 268 -3.68 27.49 -27.59
CA THR A 268 -2.50 26.94 -28.28
C THR A 268 -1.19 27.65 -27.91
N GLY A 269 -1.29 28.76 -27.17
CA GLY A 269 -0.16 29.55 -26.67
C GLY A 269 -0.50 30.26 -25.35
N GLY A 270 0.50 30.92 -24.73
CA GLY A 270 0.31 31.67 -23.47
C GLY A 270 0.11 30.79 -22.21
N VAL A 271 0.15 29.46 -22.35
CA VAL A 271 0.01 28.52 -21.22
C VAL A 271 1.12 28.74 -20.19
N GLN A 272 2.35 29.01 -20.64
CA GLN A 272 3.49 29.24 -19.74
C GLN A 272 3.32 30.54 -18.94
N GLU A 273 2.89 31.63 -19.55
CA GLU A 273 2.62 32.91 -18.88
C GLU A 273 1.46 32.78 -17.89
N ARG A 274 0.38 32.11 -18.29
CA ARG A 274 -0.78 31.87 -17.42
C ARG A 274 -0.42 31.00 -16.21
N MET A 275 0.39 29.96 -16.41
CA MET A 275 0.94 29.14 -15.33
C MET A 275 1.97 29.89 -14.47
N ALA A 276 2.67 30.88 -15.03
CA ALA A 276 3.54 31.77 -14.27
C ALA A 276 2.70 32.71 -13.37
N SER A 277 1.62 33.30 -13.89
CA SER A 277 0.70 34.13 -13.11
C SER A 277 0.02 33.34 -11.97
N VAL A 278 -0.40 32.10 -12.22
CA VAL A 278 -0.95 31.21 -11.18
C VAL A 278 0.10 30.90 -10.11
N ARG A 279 1.34 30.59 -10.50
CA ARG A 279 2.44 30.37 -9.56
C ARG A 279 2.81 31.63 -8.77
N ALA A 280 2.76 32.80 -9.39
CA ALA A 280 3.00 34.09 -8.74
C ALA A 280 1.90 34.45 -7.73
N GLY A 281 0.65 34.02 -7.98
CA GLY A 281 -0.48 34.19 -7.05
C GLY A 281 -0.53 33.17 -5.90
N LEU A 282 0.27 32.10 -5.96
CA LEU A 282 0.38 31.13 -4.87
C LEU A 282 1.34 31.66 -3.80
N VAL A 283 0.82 31.95 -2.60
CA VAL A 283 1.62 32.39 -1.44
C VAL A 283 2.80 31.43 -1.21
N PRO A 284 4.06 31.92 -1.17
CA PRO A 284 5.23 31.12 -0.88
C PRO A 284 5.10 30.35 0.44
N ARG A 285 5.66 29.14 0.45
CA ARG A 285 5.58 28.19 1.56
C ARG A 285 6.03 28.76 2.91
N SER A 286 6.95 29.73 2.91
CA SER A 286 7.47 30.41 4.11
C SER A 286 6.43 31.27 4.84
N ASP A 287 5.47 31.82 4.10
CA ASP A 287 4.58 32.85 4.64
C ASP A 287 3.30 32.24 5.25
N ARG A 288 2.96 31.01 4.84
CA ARG A 288 1.86 30.23 5.45
C ARG A 288 2.17 29.80 6.88
N THR A 289 3.44 29.57 7.21
CA THR A 289 3.89 29.24 8.57
C THR A 289 3.86 30.43 9.54
N ALA A 290 3.80 31.67 9.04
CA ALA A 290 3.72 32.87 9.88
C ALA A 290 2.27 33.14 10.36
N TRP A 291 1.27 32.86 9.53
CA TRP A 291 -0.14 33.09 9.85
C TRP A 291 -0.70 32.18 10.94
N SER A 292 -0.13 30.99 11.14
CA SER A 292 -0.56 30.05 12.19
C SER A 292 0.06 30.33 13.57
N ARG A 293 1.16 31.10 13.64
CA ARG A 293 1.82 31.47 14.92
C ARG A 293 1.30 32.77 15.53
N GLY A 294 0.49 33.55 14.81
CA GLY A 294 0.04 34.89 15.23
C GLY A 294 -1.31 34.98 15.97
N ARG A 295 -2.05 33.89 16.17
CA ARG A 295 -3.34 33.88 16.92
C ARG A 295 -3.27 33.01 18.17
N ARG A 296 -2.45 33.43 19.13
CA ARG A 296 -2.68 33.19 20.56
C ARG A 296 -2.42 34.50 21.29
N ARG A 297 -3.50 35.25 21.55
CA ARG A 297 -3.60 36.16 22.68
C ARG A 297 -4.78 35.67 23.50
#